data_AF-A0A7V3I3B9-F1
#
_entry.id   AF-A0A7V3I3B9-F1
#
_cell.length_a   1.000
_cell.length_b   1.000
_cell.length_c   1.000
_cell.angle_alpha   90.00
_cell.angle_beta   90.00
_cell.angle_gamma   90.00
#
_symmetry.space_group_name_H-M   'P 1'
#
loop_
_entity.id
_entity.type
_entity.pdbx_description
1 polymer ?
#
loop_
_entity_poly.entity_id
_entity_poly.type
_entity_poly.pdbx_seq_one_letter_code
_entity_poly.pdbx_strand_id
1 'polypeptide(L)'
;MNGPALDKCSYCERALQAGEYVTRCSSCGAAHDEQCWMENGRCTTFGCAGTPTKVIRYSDPESLSVAEAHSQASATVVGKTCPVCQHPIKTGADAIQCPQCGIPHRICSWRLSA
;
A
#
# COMPACT_ATOMS: atom_id res chain seq x y z
N MET A 1 -6.00 11.23 -17.67
CA MET A 1 -6.56 11.35 -16.31
C MET A 1 -6.84 9.92 -15.83
N ASN A 2 -5.91 9.27 -15.15
CA ASN A 2 -6.12 7.93 -14.56
C ASN A 2 -5.32 7.89 -13.26
N GLY A 3 -5.96 8.27 -12.15
CA GLY A 3 -5.43 8.03 -10.81
C GLY A 3 -5.54 6.54 -10.44
N PRO A 4 -4.72 6.04 -9.50
CA PRO A 4 -4.73 4.63 -9.12
C PRO A 4 -6.08 4.25 -8.52
N ALA A 5 -6.49 3.01 -8.79
CA ALA A 5 -7.82 2.48 -8.52
C ALA A 5 -8.25 2.67 -7.07
N LEU A 6 -9.29 3.48 -6.89
CA LEU A 6 -10.13 3.55 -5.71
C LEU A 6 -10.66 2.13 -5.46
N ASP A 7 -10.26 1.44 -4.39
CA ASP A 7 -10.74 0.08 -4.09
C ASP A 7 -12.29 0.08 -4.18
N LYS A 8 -12.87 -0.93 -4.85
CA LYS A 8 -14.32 -1.06 -5.00
C LYS A 8 -14.84 -2.18 -4.11
N CYS A 9 -16.03 -2.00 -3.54
CA CYS A 9 -16.72 -3.07 -2.84
C CYS A 9 -17.08 -4.18 -3.82
N SER A 10 -16.73 -5.43 -3.49
CA SER A 10 -16.96 -6.58 -4.37
C SER A 10 -18.43 -7.05 -4.38
N TYR A 11 -19.30 -6.45 -3.57
CA TYR A 11 -20.74 -6.72 -3.55
C TYR A 11 -21.53 -5.68 -4.34
N CYS A 12 -21.43 -4.40 -3.96
CA CYS A 12 -22.22 -3.33 -4.57
C CYS A 12 -21.49 -2.61 -5.72
N GLU A 13 -20.23 -2.99 -6.01
CA GLU A 13 -19.36 -2.42 -7.05
C GLU A 13 -19.09 -0.91 -6.92
N ARG A 14 -19.56 -0.31 -5.81
CA ARG A 14 -19.33 1.08 -5.47
C ARG A 14 -17.88 1.30 -5.07
N ALA A 15 -17.34 2.43 -5.49
CA ALA A 15 -16.09 2.95 -4.96
C ALA A 15 -16.15 3.14 -3.44
N LEU A 16 -15.13 2.66 -2.73
CA LEU A 16 -14.96 2.89 -1.31
C LEU A 16 -14.47 4.32 -1.08
N GLN A 17 -15.09 5.01 -0.14
CA GLN A 17 -14.78 6.40 0.17
C GLN A 17 -13.97 6.51 1.45
N ALA A 18 -13.13 7.54 1.51
CA ALA A 18 -12.38 7.87 2.70
C ALA A 18 -13.29 8.07 3.91
N GLY A 19 -12.92 7.49 5.04
CA GLY A 19 -13.65 7.56 6.30
C GLY A 19 -14.71 6.47 6.49
N GLU A 20 -15.10 5.75 5.43
CA GLU A 20 -16.00 4.59 5.53
C GLU A 20 -15.30 3.40 6.19
N TYR A 21 -16.09 2.48 6.74
CA TYR A 21 -15.56 1.24 7.30
C TYR A 21 -15.49 0.15 6.21
N VAL A 22 -14.33 -0.46 6.07
CA VAL A 22 -14.02 -1.45 5.05
C VAL A 22 -13.42 -2.67 5.70
N THR A 23 -13.78 -3.85 5.19
CA THR A 23 -13.16 -5.12 5.53
C THR A 23 -12.63 -5.78 4.26
N ARG A 24 -11.64 -6.66 4.42
CA ARG A 24 -11.14 -7.50 3.34
C ARG A 24 -11.38 -8.96 3.65
N CYS A 25 -11.71 -9.72 2.61
CA CYS A 25 -11.84 -11.16 2.69
C CYS A 25 -10.48 -11.81 3.02
N SER A 26 -10.45 -12.67 4.03
CA SER A 26 -9.24 -13.38 4.48
C SER A 26 -8.66 -14.35 3.46
N SER A 27 -9.48 -14.82 2.51
CA SER A 27 -9.07 -15.82 1.52
C SER A 27 -8.65 -15.21 0.18
N CYS A 28 -9.41 -14.26 -0.36
CA CYS A 28 -9.14 -13.69 -1.69
C CYS A 28 -8.71 -12.22 -1.68
N GLY A 29 -8.75 -11.54 -0.52
CA GLY A 29 -8.36 -10.13 -0.39
C GLY A 29 -9.38 -9.12 -0.93
N ALA A 30 -10.51 -9.59 -1.48
CA ALA A 30 -11.59 -8.74 -1.98
C ALA A 30 -12.03 -7.72 -0.92
N ALA A 31 -12.15 -6.47 -1.33
CA ALA A 31 -12.60 -5.39 -0.45
C ALA A 31 -14.13 -5.33 -0.41
N HIS A 32 -14.67 -5.06 0.77
CA HIS A 32 -16.08 -4.87 1.02
C HIS A 32 -16.26 -3.72 2.00
N ASP A 33 -17.24 -2.85 1.79
CA ASP A 33 -17.69 -2.01 2.89
C ASP A 33 -18.31 -2.87 3.99
N GLU A 34 -18.26 -2.37 5.22
CA GLU A 34 -18.75 -3.08 6.40
C GLU A 34 -20.23 -3.49 6.27
N GLN A 35 -21.08 -2.60 5.75
CA GLN A 35 -22.51 -2.86 5.66
C GLN A 35 -22.82 -3.97 4.65
N CYS A 36 -22.20 -3.93 3.48
CA CYS A 36 -22.38 -4.96 2.46
C CYS A 36 -21.84 -6.32 2.92
N TRP A 37 -20.75 -6.34 3.71
CA TRP A 37 -20.28 -7.59 4.31
C TRP A 37 -21.30 -8.14 5.31
N MET A 38 -21.84 -7.28 6.19
CA MET A 38 -22.83 -7.67 7.19
C MET A 38 -24.14 -8.16 6.56
N GLU A 39 -24.58 -7.51 5.49
CA GLU A 39 -25.80 -7.86 4.75
C GLU A 39 -25.65 -9.19 4.00
N ASN A 40 -24.56 -9.37 3.25
CA ASN A 40 -24.35 -10.59 2.47
C ASN A 40 -23.84 -11.77 3.33
N GLY A 41 -23.20 -11.48 4.47
CA GLY A 41 -22.67 -12.46 5.42
C GLY A 41 -21.46 -13.27 4.93
N ARG A 42 -21.03 -13.08 3.68
CA ARG A 42 -19.91 -13.80 3.05
C ARG A 42 -19.24 -12.99 1.95
N CYS A 43 -18.10 -13.47 1.46
CA CYS A 43 -17.48 -12.94 0.25
C CYS A 43 -18.33 -13.27 -0.99
N THR A 44 -18.38 -12.34 -1.94
CA THR A 44 -19.13 -12.46 -3.21
C THR A 44 -18.31 -13.03 -4.35
N THR A 45 -16.99 -13.17 -4.15
CA THR A 45 -16.11 -13.84 -5.11
C THR A 45 -16.57 -15.29 -5.30
N PHE A 46 -16.70 -15.71 -6.55
CA PHE A 46 -17.16 -17.06 -6.90
C PHE A 46 -16.34 -18.14 -6.17
N GLY A 47 -17.04 -19.01 -5.43
CA GLY A 47 -16.41 -20.12 -4.70
C GLY A 47 -15.59 -19.72 -3.46
N CYS A 48 -15.62 -18.46 -3.04
CA CYS A 48 -14.85 -18.01 -1.88
C CYS A 48 -15.59 -18.30 -0.56
N ALA A 49 -14.91 -19.00 0.34
CA ALA A 49 -15.39 -19.29 1.71
C ALA A 49 -14.68 -18.42 2.76
N GLY A 50 -14.04 -17.32 2.33
CA GLY A 50 -13.30 -16.45 3.24
C GLY A 50 -14.21 -15.67 4.19
N THR A 51 -13.59 -15.24 5.29
CA THR A 51 -14.20 -14.52 6.41
C THR A 51 -13.76 -13.06 6.42
N PRO A 52 -14.44 -12.15 7.12
CA PRO A 52 -13.93 -10.79 7.26
C PRO A 52 -12.67 -10.84 8.12
N THR A 53 -11.61 -10.15 7.70
CA THR A 53 -10.36 -10.08 8.48
C THR A 53 -10.49 -9.09 9.64
N LYS A 54 -10.53 -7.81 9.32
CA LYS A 54 -10.65 -6.70 10.27
C LYS A 54 -11.36 -5.55 9.58
N VAL A 55 -12.34 -4.98 10.27
CA VAL A 55 -12.95 -3.73 9.86
C VAL A 55 -11.98 -2.60 10.19
N ILE A 56 -11.58 -1.85 9.17
CA ILE A 56 -10.71 -0.67 9.27
C ILE A 56 -11.47 0.55 8.76
N ARG A 57 -11.12 1.73 9.25
CA ARG A 57 -11.52 2.97 8.59
C ARG A 57 -10.68 3.11 7.32
N TYR A 58 -11.33 3.15 6.17
CA TYR A 58 -10.69 3.32 4.88
C TYR A 58 -10.09 4.72 4.83
N SER A 59 -8.77 4.80 4.85
CA SER A 59 -8.06 6.05 4.56
C SER A 59 -8.09 6.28 3.05
N ASP A 60 -8.26 7.54 2.64
CA ASP A 60 -8.10 7.89 1.24
C ASP A 60 -6.71 7.43 0.75
N PRO A 61 -6.58 6.80 -0.43
CA PRO A 61 -5.26 6.47 -0.98
C PRO A 61 -4.43 7.73 -1.29
N GLU A 62 -5.05 8.91 -1.42
CA GLU A 62 -4.36 10.21 -1.51
C GLU A 62 -3.92 10.73 -0.12
N SER A 63 -4.58 10.26 0.95
CA SER A 63 -4.19 10.44 2.36
C SER A 63 -3.13 9.45 2.83
N LEU A 64 -2.67 8.53 1.97
CA LEU A 64 -1.32 7.98 2.10
C LEU A 64 -0.31 9.06 1.70
N SER A 65 -0.35 10.21 2.39
CA SER A 65 0.87 10.95 2.62
C SER A 65 1.88 9.94 3.13
N VAL A 66 2.99 9.82 2.42
CA VAL A 66 4.18 9.02 2.68
C VAL A 66 4.86 9.36 4.03
N ALA A 67 4.08 9.49 5.09
CA ALA A 67 4.55 9.52 6.47
C ALA A 67 4.94 8.08 6.83
N GLU A 68 6.18 7.65 6.95
CA GLU A 68 7.49 8.26 6.78
C GLU A 68 8.38 7.10 6.31
N ALA A 69 8.68 7.00 5.00
CA ALA A 69 9.68 6.05 4.50
C ALA A 69 10.90 6.75 3.88
N HIS A 70 11.02 8.07 4.11
CA HIS A 70 12.25 8.82 3.90
C HIS A 70 12.91 9.06 5.26
N SER A 71 13.39 7.98 5.89
CA SER A 71 14.37 8.16 6.94
C SER A 71 15.65 8.65 6.26
N GLN A 72 16.14 9.83 6.66
CA GLN A 72 17.46 10.32 6.26
C GLN A 72 18.47 9.16 6.40
N ALA A 73 19.38 9.01 5.42
CA ALA A 73 20.36 7.93 5.45
C ALA A 73 21.09 7.90 6.80
N SER A 74 20.73 6.95 7.66
CA SER A 74 21.41 6.69 8.94
C SER A 74 22.84 6.25 8.66
N ALA A 75 23.74 6.37 9.65
CA ALA A 75 25.15 6.00 9.54
C ALA A 75 25.36 4.58 8.99
N THR A 76 24.37 3.68 9.14
CA THR A 76 24.37 2.29 8.65
C THR A 76 24.18 2.13 7.13
N VAL A 77 23.68 3.16 6.42
CA VAL A 77 23.43 3.13 4.96
C VAL A 77 24.32 4.07 4.17
N VAL A 78 24.96 5.04 4.83
CA VAL A 78 26.00 5.88 4.22
C VAL A 78 27.18 5.01 3.78
N GLY A 79 27.66 5.23 2.55
CA GLY A 79 28.77 4.47 1.95
C GLY A 79 28.36 3.17 1.27
N LYS A 80 27.12 2.69 1.43
CA LYS A 80 26.61 1.57 0.63
C LYS A 80 26.30 2.01 -0.80
N THR A 81 26.55 1.13 -1.76
CA THR A 81 26.29 1.37 -3.18
C THR A 81 24.85 1.00 -3.52
N CYS A 82 24.12 1.91 -4.14
CA CYS A 82 22.78 1.61 -4.65
C CYS A 82 22.91 0.62 -5.83
N PRO A 83 22.24 -0.55 -5.82
CA PRO A 83 22.38 -1.56 -6.87
C PRO A 83 21.80 -1.12 -8.22
N VAL A 84 20.88 -0.14 -8.21
CA VAL A 84 20.21 0.34 -9.43
C VAL A 84 21.11 1.29 -10.21
N CYS A 85 21.64 2.32 -9.56
CA CYS A 85 22.45 3.33 -10.21
C CYS A 85 23.96 3.14 -10.00
N GLN A 86 24.37 2.19 -9.17
CA GLN A 86 25.77 1.88 -8.85
C GLN A 86 26.56 3.04 -8.23
N HIS A 87 25.86 4.05 -7.72
CA HIS A 87 26.47 5.19 -7.02
C HIS A 87 26.41 4.99 -5.50
N PRO A 88 27.42 5.49 -4.76
CA PRO A 88 27.42 5.46 -3.30
C PRO A 88 26.33 6.38 -2.71
N ILE A 89 25.70 5.92 -1.63
CA ILE A 89 24.79 6.73 -0.81
C ILE A 89 25.64 7.68 0.04
N LYS A 90 25.52 8.99 -0.24
CA LYS A 90 26.20 10.04 0.52
C LYS A 90 25.44 10.36 1.80
N THR A 91 26.15 10.87 2.80
CA THR A 91 25.54 11.40 4.03
C THR A 91 24.54 12.51 3.70
N GLY A 92 23.36 12.47 4.31
CA GLY A 92 22.29 13.44 4.05
C GLY A 92 21.57 13.24 2.72
N ALA A 93 21.91 12.21 1.93
CA ALA A 93 21.09 11.84 0.77
C ALA A 93 19.82 11.11 1.24
N ASP A 94 18.70 11.41 0.59
CA ASP A 94 17.48 10.64 0.75
C ASP A 94 17.72 9.20 0.28
N ALA A 95 17.54 8.24 1.19
CA ALA A 95 17.71 6.83 0.93
C ALA A 95 16.56 6.05 1.59
N ILE A 96 16.08 5.03 0.90
CA ILE A 96 15.03 4.13 1.37
C ILE A 96 15.57 2.72 1.47
N GLN A 97 15.19 1.99 2.50
CA GLN A 97 15.53 0.58 2.65
C GLN A 97 14.34 -0.26 2.21
N CYS A 98 14.57 -1.22 1.31
CA CYS A 98 13.50 -2.11 0.85
C CYS A 98 12.97 -2.93 2.04
N PRO A 99 11.67 -2.88 2.38
CA PRO A 99 11.13 -3.61 3.52
C PRO A 99 11.12 -5.13 3.29
N GLN A 100 11.21 -5.58 2.04
CA GLN A 100 11.17 -7.00 1.69
C GLN A 100 12.55 -7.67 1.78
N CYS A 101 13.64 -6.97 1.47
CA CYS A 101 14.99 -7.54 1.41
C CYS A 101 16.06 -6.79 2.19
N GLY A 102 15.73 -5.62 2.76
CA GLY A 102 16.66 -4.81 3.55
C GLY A 102 17.75 -4.09 2.75
N ILE A 103 17.73 -4.15 1.42
CA ILE A 103 18.74 -3.48 0.58
C ILE A 103 18.45 -1.97 0.51
N PRO A 104 19.46 -1.10 0.69
CA PRO A 104 19.28 0.34 0.62
C PRO A 104 19.36 0.86 -0.82
N HIS A 105 18.43 1.74 -1.16
CA HIS A 105 18.33 2.44 -2.43
C HIS A 105 18.43 3.94 -2.17
N ARG A 106 19.21 4.65 -3.00
CA ARG A 106 19.21 6.12 -2.96
C ARG A 106 18.07 6.66 -3.83
N ILE A 107 17.51 7.79 -3.43
CA ILE A 107 16.49 8.51 -4.19
C ILE A 107 17.18 9.21 -5.38
N CYS A 108 17.45 8.49 -6.47
CA CYS A 108 17.69 9.09 -7.79
C CYS A 108 16.40 8.91 -8.59
N SER A 109 15.60 9.95 -8.77
CA SER A 109 14.52 9.99 -9.77
C SER A 109 13.65 8.72 -9.90
N TRP A 110 13.41 8.00 -8.80
CA TRP A 110 12.62 6.76 -8.74
C TRP A 110 11.12 7.02 -8.88
N ARG A 111 10.76 8.08 -9.62
CA ARG A 111 9.40 8.50 -9.94
C ARG A 111 9.18 8.79 -11.42
N LEU A 112 9.98 8.21 -12.33
CA LEU A 112 9.71 8.28 -13.77
C LEU A 112 10.07 6.96 -14.45
N SER A 113 9.18 5.97 -14.42
CA SER A 113 8.67 5.27 -15.61
C SER A 113 7.85 4.03 -15.23
N ALA A 114 6.63 4.02 -15.78
CA ALA A 114 5.65 2.93 -15.93
C ALA A 114 4.93 2.45 -14.66
#